data_AF-A0AAE5JYW3-F1
#
_entry.id   AF-A0AAE5JYW3-F1
#
_cell.length_a   1.000
_cell.length_b   1.000
_cell.length_c   1.000
_cell.angle_alpha   90.00
_cell.angle_beta   90.00
_cell.angle_gamma   90.00
#
_symmetry.space_group_name_H-M   'P 1'
#
loop_
_entity.id
_entity.type
_entity.pdbx_description
1 polymer ?
#
loop_
_entity_poly.entity_id
_entity_poly.type
_entity_poly.pdbx_seq_one_letter_code
_entity_poly.pdbx_strand_id
1 'polypeptide(L)' 'MKLKMHTPDGSVIVESNLVTQFYPDFESGGEMTTIETVSPTGETFSVKVKHSFMQVTGALATAWSVDEKKAEGAAQ' A
#
# COMPACT_ATOMS: atom_id res chain seq x y z
N MET A 1 -8.93 -4.05 -0.81
CA MET A 1 -8.70 -3.16 -1.97
C MET A 1 -7.31 -3.44 -2.50
N LYS A 2 -7.15 -3.62 -3.82
CA LYS A 2 -5.88 -4.08 -4.40
C LYS A 2 -5.15 -2.93 -5.09
N LEU A 3 -3.91 -2.68 -4.68
CA LEU A 3 -3.05 -1.67 -5.27
C LEU A 3 -1.86 -2.34 -5.96
N LYS A 4 -1.72 -2.13 -7.27
CA LYS A 4 -0.54 -2.58 -7.99
C LYS A 4 0.59 -1.58 -7.76
N MET A 5 1.70 -2.06 -7.21
CA MET A 5 2.88 -1.26 -6.90
C MET A 5 4.10 -1.83 -7.61
N HIS A 6 5.05 -0.96 -7.94
CA HIS A 6 6.29 -1.38 -8.58
C HIS A 6 7.37 -1.66 -7.53
N THR A 7 8.03 -2.79 -7.66
CA THR A 7 9.22 -3.19 -6.92
C THR A 7 10.42 -3.23 -7.89
N PRO A 8 11.66 -3.37 -7.40
CA PRO A 8 12.82 -3.57 -8.27
C PRO A 8 12.69 -4.81 -9.19
N ASP A 9 12.04 -5.86 -8.69
CA ASP A 9 11.94 -7.16 -9.35
C ASP A 9 10.67 -7.33 -10.20
N GLY A 10 9.77 -6.35 -10.19
CA GLY A 10 8.53 -6.42 -10.96
C GLY A 10 7.39 -5.60 -10.35
N SER A 11 6.16 -6.02 -10.58
CA SER A 11 4.99 -5.41 -9.92
C SER A 11 4.40 -6.38 -8.92
N VAL A 12 3.99 -5.86 -7.77
CA VAL A 12 3.31 -6.60 -6.71
C VAL A 12 1.90 -6.05 -6.52
N ILE A 13 0.97 -6.89 -6.05
CA ILE A 13 -0.35 -6.45 -5.60
C ILE A 13 -0.32 -6.38 -4.08
N VAL A 14 -0.60 -5.19 -3.54
CA VAL A 14 -0.75 -4.94 -2.10
C VAL A 14 -2.24 -4.82 -1.78
N GLU A 15 -2.72 -5.60 -0.82
CA GLU A 15 -4.05 -5.39 -0.25
C GLU A 15 -4.00 -4.22 0.73
N SER A 16 -4.49 -3.05 0.30
CA SER A 16 -4.39 -1.80 1.07
C SER A 16 -5.03 -1.88 2.44
N ASN A 17 -6.09 -2.68 2.59
CA ASN A 17 -6.79 -2.89 3.86
C ASN A 17 -6.01 -3.76 4.86
N LEU A 18 -4.93 -4.40 4.43
CA LEU A 18 -4.05 -5.19 5.28
C LEU A 18 -2.75 -4.46 5.63
N VAL A 19 -2.53 -3.27 5.04
CA VAL A 19 -1.36 -2.45 5.32
C VAL A 19 -1.43 -1.93 6.75
N THR A 20 -0.34 -2.11 7.49
CA THR A 20 -0.23 -1.71 8.90
C THR A 20 0.82 -0.64 9.12
N GLN A 21 1.96 -0.72 8.42
CA GLN A 21 3.08 0.21 8.62
C GLN A 21 3.83 0.52 7.32
N PHE A 22 4.55 1.64 7.34
CA PHE A 22 5.45 2.08 6.28
C PHE A 22 6.82 2.41 6.85
N TYR A 23 7.87 2.02 6.13
CA TYR A 23 9.24 2.35 6.46
C TYR A 23 9.90 3.02 5.24
N PRO A 24 9.99 4.36 5.20
CA PRO A 24 10.74 5.05 4.15
C PRO A 24 12.21 4.65 4.23
N ASP A 25 12.79 4.33 3.08
CA ASP A 25 14.21 4.02 2.97
C ASP A 25 15.02 5.31 2.78
N PHE A 26 15.73 5.72 3.83
CA PHE A 26 16.62 6.87 3.78
C PHE A 26 17.93 6.58 3.03
N GLU A 27 18.37 5.32 2.99
CA GLU A 27 19.62 4.94 2.31
C GLU A 27 19.47 5.08 0.79
N SER A 28 18.26 4.88 0.26
CA SER A 28 17.94 5.13 -1.15
C SER A 28 17.52 6.59 -1.43
N GLY A 29 17.79 7.55 -0.54
CA GLY A 29 17.37 8.94 -0.71
C GLY A 29 15.85 9.16 -0.66
N GLY A 30 15.08 8.25 -0.05
CA GLY A 30 13.62 8.35 0.04
C GLY A 30 12.86 7.88 -1.21
N GLU A 31 13.56 7.27 -2.19
CA GLU A 31 12.94 6.73 -3.41
C GLU A 31 12.27 5.36 -3.22
N MET A 32 12.56 4.68 -2.11
CA MET A 32 11.96 3.40 -1.76
C MET A 32 11.20 3.47 -0.45
N THR A 33 10.16 2.66 -0.34
CA THR A 33 9.36 2.51 0.87
C THR A 33 9.10 1.02 1.07
N THR A 34 9.31 0.53 2.29
CA THR A 34 8.85 -0.81 2.68
C THR A 34 7.44 -0.70 3.23
N ILE A 35 6.55 -1.56 2.74
CA ILE A 35 5.17 -1.68 3.19
C ILE A 35 5.05 -2.97 3.96
N GLU A 36 4.54 -2.89 5.18
CA GLU A 36 4.24 -4.05 6.01
C GLU A 36 2.73 -4.28 6.06
N THR A 37 2.33 -5.52 5.80
CA THR A 37 0.95 -5.98 5.82
C THR A 37 0.80 -7.14 6.80
N VAL A 38 -0.36 -7.24 7.44
CA VAL A 38 -0.72 -8.39 8.28
C VAL A 38 -1.89 -9.11 7.64
N SER A 39 -1.74 -10.40 7.36
CA SER A 39 -2.80 -11.24 6.81
C SER A 39 -3.93 -11.45 7.84
N PRO A 40 -5.13 -11.88 7.42
CA PRO A 40 -6.19 -12.28 8.36
C PRO A 40 -5.80 -13.43 9.30
N THR A 41 -4.78 -14.23 8.93
CA THR A 41 -4.22 -15.31 9.76
C THR A 41 -3.17 -14.82 10.75
N GLY A 42 -2.84 -13.53 10.74
CA GLY A 42 -1.84 -12.91 11.61
C GLY A 42 -0.40 -12.98 11.09
N GLU A 43 -0.21 -13.42 9.85
CA GLU A 43 1.12 -13.50 9.22
C GLU A 43 1.55 -12.13 8.71
N THR A 44 2.75 -11.70 9.08
CA THR A 44 3.35 -10.45 8.61
C THR A 44 4.05 -10.66 7.28
N PHE A 45 3.77 -9.82 6.30
CA PHE A 45 4.45 -9.76 5.02
C PHE A 45 4.96 -8.34 4.76
N SER A 46 6.19 -8.23 4.27
CA SER A 46 6.82 -6.94 3.98
C SER A 46 7.30 -6.91 2.54
N VAL A 47 7.04 -5.79 1.86
CA VAL A 47 7.45 -5.59 0.47
C VAL A 47 8.08 -4.22 0.27
N LYS A 48 9.25 -4.21 -0.37
CA LYS A 48 9.95 -2.98 -0.75
C LYS A 48 9.48 -2.51 -2.13
N VAL A 49 8.90 -1.32 -2.19
CA VAL A 49 8.39 -0.72 -3.42
C VAL A 49 9.26 0.47 -3.84
N LYS A 50 9.39 0.67 -5.16
CA LYS A 50 10.16 1.75 -5.79
C LYS A 50 9.33 3.04 -5.90
N HIS A 51 8.80 3.48 -4.77
CA HIS A 51 8.02 4.69 -4.62
C HIS A 51 8.36 5.37 -3.31
N SER A 52 8.30 6.70 -3.30
CA SER A 52 8.50 7.47 -2.08
C SER A 52 7.32 7.31 -1.12
N PHE A 53 7.56 7.58 0.16
CA PHE A 53 6.54 7.47 1.20
C PHE A 53 5.27 8.28 0.87
N MET A 54 5.43 9.49 0.32
CA MET A 54 4.31 10.35 -0.06
C MET A 54 3.51 9.77 -1.24
N GLN A 55 4.18 9.13 -2.20
CA GLN A 55 3.50 8.46 -3.31
C GLN A 55 2.72 7.25 -2.83
N VAL A 56 3.31 6.44 -1.93
CA VAL A 56 2.66 5.25 -1.36
C VAL A 56 1.43 5.64 -0.55
N THR A 57 1.58 6.57 0.40
CA THR A 57 0.48 7.01 1.26
C THR A 57 -0.62 7.72 0.49
N GLY A 58 -0.27 8.55 -0.51
CA GLY A 58 -1.25 9.20 -1.39
C GLY A 58 -2.04 8.22 -2.25
N ALA A 59 -1.38 7.18 -2.80
CA ALA A 59 -2.05 6.13 -3.55
C ALA A 59 -3.03 5.33 -2.66
N LEU A 60 -2.62 5.00 -1.43
CA LEU A 60 -3.46 4.28 -0.48
C LEU A 60 -4.66 5.10 0.00
N ALA A 61 -4.46 6.37 0.31
CA ALA A 61 -5.56 7.28 0.65
C ALA A 61 -6.56 7.41 -0.51
N THR A 62 -6.06 7.57 -1.74
CA THR A 62 -6.91 7.63 -2.93
C THR A 62 -7.69 6.34 -3.12
N ALA A 63 -7.06 5.18 -2.91
CA ALA A 63 -7.74 3.90 -2.96
C ALA A 63 -8.86 3.85 -1.92
N TRP A 64 -8.57 4.11 -0.63
CA TRP A 64 -9.59 4.10 0.42
C TRP A 64 -10.77 5.02 0.12
N SER A 65 -10.55 6.25 -0.32
CA SER A 65 -11.64 7.18 -0.67
C SER A 65 -12.52 6.69 -1.82
N VAL A 66 -11.99 5.90 -2.76
CA VAL A 66 -12.79 5.27 -3.82
C VAL A 66 -13.65 4.13 -3.25
N ASP A 67 -13.14 3.37 -2.26
CA ASP A 67 -13.91 2.31 -1.60
C ASP A 67 -15.07 2.88 -0.80
N GLU A 68 -14.79 3.93 -0.03
CA GLU A 68 -15.79 4.62 0.79
C GLU A 68 -16.95 5.08 -0.10
N LYS A 69 -16.67 5.79 -1.19
CA LYS A 69 -17.68 6.23 -2.15
C LYS A 69 -18.46 5.09 -2.80
N LYS A 70 -17.81 3.95 -3.05
CA LYS A 70 -18.46 2.77 -3.62
C LYS A 70 -19.36 2.09 -2.60
N ALA A 71 -18.96 2.03 -1.34
CA ALA A 71 -19.77 1.49 -0.24
C ALA A 71 -20.99 2.37 0.02
N GLU A 72 -20.83 3.70 0.00
CA GLU A 72 -21.93 4.66 0.14
C GLU A 72 -22.95 4.54 -1.00
N GLY A 73 -22.49 4.42 -2.26
CA GLY A 73 -23.37 4.26 -3.42
C GLY A 73 -24.07 2.90 -3.51
N ALA A 74 -23.59 1.87 -2.79
CA ALA A 74 -24.22 0.55 -2.74
C ALA A 74 -25.25 0.40 -1.60
N ALA A 75 -25.29 1.37 -0.67
CA ALA A 75 -26.21 1.40 0.46
C ALA A 75 -27.47 2.26 0.21
N GLN A 76 -27.63 2.81 -1.00
CA GLN A 76 -28.78 3.63 -1.42
C GLN A 76 -29.75 2.88 -2.35
#